data_AF-X1UCM7-F1
#
_entry.id   AF-X1UCM7-F1
#
_cell.length_a   1.000
_cell.length_b   1.000
_cell.length_c   1.000
_cell.angle_alpha   90.00
_cell.angle_beta   90.00
_cell.angle_gamma   90.00
#
_symmetry.space_group_name_H-M   'P 1'
#
loop_
_entity.id
_entity.type
_entity.pdbx_description
1 polymer ?
#
loop_
_entity_poly.entity_id
_entity_poly.type
_entity_poly.pdbx_seq_one_letter_code
_entity_poly.pdbx_strand_id
1 'polypeptide(L)'
;GLNSPFAFAIRHQGDPETVVDATNNWWGTVNGPTHPSNTFNVGAQGNAVSDLVDYAPWNDTDMTGGNFAPVTTTNPVGSFASIQAGVTASNLDGTVNVAAGTYEETVTIPGGKDNLTLLGEGRATTVIANGIKFELASDLTGLTISNFTVRGNADPLSSTVSCTDAGYLRDVEFTNNLFDGQDTIGMCFYIGSVAGTFSLIDNEITGYTDWGTVYLGEVTLNAGSAGPSLSTVLFESNYIHDNKGSSVVY
;
A
#
# COMPACT_ATOMS: atom_id res chain seq x y z
N GLY A 1 0.86 40.65 13.45
CA GLY A 1 0.86 39.59 14.46
C GLY A 1 0.69 38.27 13.76
N LEU A 2 1.70 37.40 13.90
CA LEU A 2 1.76 35.94 13.74
C LEU A 2 0.70 35.27 12.83
N ASN A 3 1.16 34.73 11.69
CA ASN A 3 0.73 33.46 11.06
C ASN A 3 1.51 33.26 9.74
N SER A 4 2.72 32.69 9.80
CA SER A 4 3.40 32.16 8.61
C SER A 4 3.04 30.67 8.49
N PRO A 5 2.34 30.22 7.44
CA PRO A 5 2.07 28.81 7.25
C PRO A 5 3.38 28.13 6.81
N PHE A 6 3.92 27.30 7.69
CA PHE A 6 5.08 26.40 7.51
C PHE A 6 6.44 27.09 7.23
N ALA A 7 7.24 27.23 8.29
CA ALA A 7 8.68 27.48 8.13
C ALA A 7 9.35 26.17 7.71
N PHE A 8 9.80 26.08 6.45
CA PHE A 8 10.59 24.96 5.96
C PHE A 8 12.04 25.07 6.46
N ALA A 9 12.64 23.96 6.87
CA ALA A 9 14.08 23.87 7.15
C ALA A 9 14.90 23.90 5.85
N ILE A 10 14.41 23.22 4.80
CA ILE A 10 14.92 23.34 3.44
C ILE A 10 13.75 23.69 2.53
N ARG A 11 13.88 24.81 1.81
CA ARG A 11 12.92 25.26 0.81
C ARG A 11 13.59 25.37 -0.54
N HIS A 12 13.24 24.49 -1.46
CA HIS A 12 13.57 24.60 -2.87
C HIS A 12 12.48 25.39 -3.60
N GLN A 13 12.89 26.46 -4.30
CA GLN A 13 12.00 27.29 -5.13
C GLN A 13 12.57 27.55 -6.53
N GLY A 14 13.65 26.84 -6.88
CA GLY A 14 14.40 27.02 -8.10
C GLY A 14 13.85 26.18 -9.25
N ASP A 15 14.76 25.76 -10.12
CA ASP A 15 14.49 24.94 -11.29
C ASP A 15 13.86 23.59 -10.92
N PRO A 16 12.69 23.21 -11.44
CA PRO A 16 12.05 21.94 -11.13
C PRO A 16 12.87 20.70 -11.53
N GLU A 17 13.89 20.84 -12.38
CA GLU A 17 14.81 19.75 -12.72
C GLU A 17 15.92 19.54 -11.70
N THR A 18 16.09 20.47 -10.75
CA THR A 18 17.09 20.37 -9.69
C THR A 18 16.45 19.82 -8.42
N VAL A 19 16.93 18.66 -7.98
CA VAL A 19 16.59 18.07 -6.69
C VAL A 19 17.70 18.37 -5.68
N VAL A 20 17.32 18.85 -4.49
CA VAL A 20 18.26 18.97 -3.37
C VAL A 20 18.43 17.60 -2.73
N ASP A 21 19.63 17.04 -2.80
CA ASP A 21 19.99 15.88 -1.99
C ASP A 21 20.19 16.32 -0.53
N ALA A 22 19.26 15.93 0.32
CA ALA A 22 19.26 16.11 1.76
C ALA A 22 19.14 14.76 2.48
N THR A 23 19.63 13.68 1.88
CA THR A 23 19.73 12.37 2.52
C THR A 23 20.71 12.41 3.70
N ASN A 24 20.57 11.47 4.64
CA ASN A 24 21.45 11.28 5.81
C ASN A 24 21.50 12.47 6.78
N ASN A 25 20.38 13.18 6.91
CA ASN A 25 20.21 14.28 7.87
C ASN A 25 19.30 13.88 9.04
N TRP A 26 19.48 14.53 10.20
CA TRP A 26 18.55 14.45 11.32
C TRP A 26 17.50 15.55 11.23
N TRP A 27 16.23 15.16 11.15
CA TRP A 27 15.13 16.11 10.98
C TRP A 27 14.49 16.55 12.29
N GLY A 28 15.05 16.14 13.43
CA GLY A 28 14.48 16.40 14.76
C GLY A 28 13.64 15.25 15.30
N THR A 29 13.32 14.25 14.48
CA THR A 29 12.60 13.04 14.88
C THR A 29 13.05 11.84 14.04
N VAL A 30 12.82 10.64 14.58
CA VAL A 30 13.10 9.34 13.92
C VAL A 30 12.22 9.11 12.69
N ASN A 31 11.14 9.88 12.53
CA ASN A 31 10.17 9.75 11.44
C ASN A 31 10.51 10.63 10.22
N GLY A 32 11.69 11.23 10.19
CA GLY A 32 12.14 12.06 9.08
C GLY A 32 11.48 13.45 9.06
N PRO A 33 11.55 14.17 7.93
CA PRO A 33 10.99 15.50 7.81
C PRO A 33 9.48 15.49 7.60
N THR A 34 8.81 16.58 7.94
CA THR A 34 7.41 16.78 7.54
C THR A 34 7.35 17.09 6.04
N HIS A 35 6.70 16.23 5.26
CA HIS A 35 6.43 16.44 3.84
C HIS A 35 5.22 15.60 3.40
N PRO A 36 4.37 16.05 2.45
CA PRO A 36 3.24 15.24 1.98
C PRO A 36 3.60 13.86 1.42
N SER A 37 4.81 13.68 0.86
CA SER A 37 5.31 12.37 0.40
C SER A 37 6.00 11.54 1.48
N ASN A 38 6.12 12.05 2.70
CA ASN A 38 6.49 11.25 3.87
C ASN A 38 5.20 10.79 4.54
N THR A 39 4.77 9.57 4.24
CA THR A 39 3.52 9.00 4.76
C THR A 39 3.75 8.24 6.06
N PHE A 40 5.02 8.06 6.45
CA PHE A 40 5.42 7.35 7.65
C PHE A 40 5.14 8.17 8.92
N ASN A 41 4.28 7.62 9.78
CA ASN A 41 3.91 8.16 11.09
C ASN A 41 3.55 9.66 11.03
N VAL A 42 2.67 10.04 10.10
CA VAL A 42 2.25 11.44 9.87
C VAL A 42 1.78 12.08 11.17
N GLY A 43 2.22 13.31 11.42
CA GLY A 43 1.94 14.06 12.65
C GLY A 43 2.98 13.85 13.76
N ALA A 44 3.88 12.87 13.63
CA ALA A 44 5.03 12.66 14.51
C ALA A 44 6.37 12.96 13.82
N GLN A 45 6.34 13.69 12.71
CA GLN A 45 7.49 14.04 11.87
C GLN A 45 8.19 15.31 12.38
N GLY A 46 9.43 15.50 11.90
CA GLY A 46 10.29 16.60 12.28
C GLY A 46 10.12 17.85 11.42
N ASN A 47 11.21 18.58 11.26
CA ASN A 47 11.25 19.83 10.50
C ASN A 47 10.82 19.63 9.05
N ALA A 48 10.05 20.59 8.53
CA ALA A 48 9.46 20.47 7.19
C ALA A 48 10.47 20.71 6.07
N VAL A 49 10.30 20.01 4.96
CA VAL A 49 10.96 20.30 3.67
C VAL A 49 9.90 20.66 2.62
N SER A 50 10.30 21.37 1.58
CA SER A 50 9.44 21.55 0.39
C SER A 50 9.56 20.38 -0.58
N ASP A 51 8.80 20.43 -1.67
CA ASP A 51 9.02 19.58 -2.84
C ASP A 51 10.47 19.71 -3.38
N LEU A 52 10.90 18.72 -4.17
CA LEU A 52 12.22 18.64 -4.80
C LEU A 52 13.39 18.56 -3.80
N VAL A 53 13.12 18.00 -2.62
CA VAL A 53 14.13 17.64 -1.63
C VAL A 53 14.10 16.13 -1.47
N ASP A 54 15.20 15.46 -1.80
CA ASP A 54 15.38 14.04 -1.48
C ASP A 54 15.91 13.92 -0.06
N TYR A 55 15.19 13.21 0.81
CA TYR A 55 15.50 13.13 2.24
C TYR A 55 15.54 11.68 2.76
N ALA A 56 15.36 10.68 1.90
CA ALA A 56 15.35 9.27 2.27
C ALA A 56 16.60 8.56 1.71
N PRO A 57 17.43 7.90 2.55
CA PRO A 57 17.26 7.71 3.98
C PRO A 57 17.60 8.96 4.81
N TRP A 58 17.14 9.00 6.07
CA TRP A 58 17.50 9.99 7.09
C TRP A 58 18.10 9.31 8.32
N ASN A 59 18.62 10.08 9.28
CA ASN A 59 19.20 9.49 10.48
C ASN A 59 18.11 9.13 11.52
N ASP A 60 18.19 7.95 12.14
CA ASP A 60 17.11 7.36 12.96
C ASP A 60 17.11 7.71 14.46
N THR A 61 18.14 8.40 14.95
CA THR A 61 18.28 8.69 16.39
C THR A 61 18.70 10.14 16.63
N ASP A 62 19.75 10.57 15.92
CA ASP A 62 20.29 11.93 15.86
C ASP A 62 21.34 11.99 14.74
N MET A 63 22.27 12.97 14.77
CA MET A 63 23.38 13.07 13.81
C MET A 63 24.42 11.93 13.89
N THR A 64 24.31 11.05 14.87
CA THR A 64 25.18 9.87 15.08
C THR A 64 24.45 8.54 14.84
N GLY A 65 23.14 8.61 14.55
CA GLY A 65 22.30 7.45 14.27
C GLY A 65 22.60 6.77 12.93
N GLY A 66 21.91 5.67 12.67
CA GLY A 66 22.00 4.94 11.41
C GLY A 66 21.11 5.56 10.33
N ASN A 67 21.41 5.25 9.08
CA ASN A 67 20.54 5.59 7.95
C ASN A 67 19.28 4.73 7.99
N PHE A 68 18.13 5.37 7.97
CA PHE A 68 16.83 4.73 7.97
C PHE A 68 15.96 5.25 6.83
N ALA A 69 15.36 4.29 6.13
CA ALA A 69 14.23 4.53 5.25
C ALA A 69 13.15 3.51 5.63
N PRO A 70 11.91 3.95 5.87
CA PRO A 70 10.83 3.06 6.28
C PRO A 70 10.44 2.09 5.15
N VAL A 71 10.75 2.43 3.89
CA VAL A 71 10.49 1.56 2.74
C VAL A 71 11.75 1.40 1.91
N THR A 72 12.05 0.15 1.52
CA THR A 72 13.15 -0.17 0.60
C THR A 72 12.69 -1.12 -0.50
N THR A 73 13.34 -1.07 -1.64
CA THR A 73 13.09 -2.00 -2.76
C THR A 73 14.31 -2.87 -3.04
N THR A 74 14.12 -4.07 -3.59
CA THR A 74 15.21 -4.97 -4.00
C THR A 74 15.53 -4.89 -5.50
N ASN A 75 14.56 -4.48 -6.32
CA ASN A 75 14.72 -4.33 -7.76
C ASN A 75 13.93 -3.12 -8.26
N PRO A 76 14.57 -2.00 -8.62
CA PRO A 76 15.96 -1.67 -8.29
C PRO A 76 16.12 -1.50 -6.77
N VAL A 77 17.36 -1.46 -6.27
CA VAL A 77 17.60 -1.11 -4.86
C VAL A 77 17.31 0.39 -4.65
N GLY A 78 16.48 0.71 -3.65
CA GLY A 78 16.05 2.08 -3.37
C GLY A 78 15.60 2.28 -1.92
N SER A 79 15.50 3.54 -1.49
CA SER A 79 15.10 3.97 -0.15
C SER A 79 14.02 5.04 -0.26
N PHE A 80 12.91 4.89 0.47
CA PHE A 80 11.72 5.72 0.31
C PHE A 80 11.04 6.01 1.64
N ALA A 81 10.31 7.12 1.67
CA ALA A 81 9.54 7.59 2.82
C ALA A 81 8.06 7.14 2.82
N SER A 82 7.64 6.41 1.78
CA SER A 82 6.26 5.94 1.59
C SER A 82 6.24 4.61 0.85
N ILE A 83 5.17 3.84 1.05
CA ILE A 83 4.95 2.57 0.37
C ILE A 83 4.69 2.81 -1.11
N GLN A 84 3.88 3.82 -1.45
CA GLN A 84 3.58 4.16 -2.84
C GLN A 84 4.84 4.50 -3.63
N ALA A 85 5.80 5.24 -3.06
CA ALA A 85 7.06 5.52 -3.74
C ALA A 85 7.88 4.24 -4.01
N GLY A 86 7.92 3.32 -3.04
CA GLY A 86 8.54 2.01 -3.21
C GLY A 86 7.85 1.17 -4.31
N VAL A 87 6.53 1.09 -4.30
CA VAL A 87 5.74 0.40 -5.34
C VAL A 87 5.97 1.03 -6.70
N THR A 88 5.96 2.35 -6.82
CA THR A 88 6.20 3.08 -8.07
C THR A 88 7.59 2.76 -8.63
N ALA A 89 8.62 2.78 -7.79
CA ALA A 89 10.00 2.54 -8.20
C ALA A 89 10.32 1.07 -8.49
N SER A 90 9.64 0.12 -7.82
CA SER A 90 9.95 -1.31 -7.97
C SER A 90 9.67 -1.81 -9.38
N ASN A 91 10.61 -2.55 -9.95
CA ASN A 91 10.39 -3.36 -11.13
C ASN A 91 9.60 -4.63 -10.76
N LEU A 92 9.20 -5.37 -11.78
CA LEU A 92 8.76 -6.76 -11.66
C LEU A 92 9.81 -7.62 -10.95
N ASP A 93 9.37 -8.72 -10.33
CA ASP A 93 10.16 -9.60 -9.45
C ASP A 93 10.76 -8.91 -8.21
N GLY A 94 10.44 -7.63 -7.98
CA GLY A 94 10.96 -6.85 -6.85
C GLY A 94 10.25 -7.16 -5.53
N THR A 95 10.90 -6.83 -4.44
CA THR A 95 10.31 -6.80 -3.11
C THR A 95 10.32 -5.37 -2.59
N VAL A 96 9.17 -4.87 -2.15
CA VAL A 96 9.01 -3.65 -1.39
C VAL A 96 8.96 -4.05 0.09
N ASN A 97 10.05 -3.85 0.82
CA ASN A 97 10.14 -4.10 2.26
C ASN A 97 9.68 -2.87 3.02
N VAL A 98 8.79 -3.05 4.00
CA VAL A 98 8.14 -1.97 4.74
C VAL A 98 8.35 -2.15 6.24
N ALA A 99 9.10 -1.24 6.86
CA ALA A 99 9.35 -1.21 8.29
C ALA A 99 8.07 -0.95 9.11
N ALA A 100 8.08 -1.33 10.37
CA ALA A 100 7.02 -1.06 11.33
C ALA A 100 6.69 0.45 11.41
N GLY A 101 5.40 0.76 11.36
CA GLY A 101 4.86 2.12 11.37
C GLY A 101 3.49 2.18 10.73
N THR A 102 2.86 3.36 10.84
CA THR A 102 1.61 3.65 10.13
C THR A 102 1.90 4.51 8.92
N TYR A 103 1.40 4.06 7.76
CA TYR A 103 1.54 4.74 6.48
C TYR A 103 0.18 5.34 6.10
N GLU A 104 0.08 6.66 6.21
CA GLU A 104 -1.14 7.43 5.92
C GLU A 104 -1.29 7.64 4.41
N GLU A 105 -1.55 6.56 3.68
CA GLU A 105 -1.67 6.54 2.22
C GLU A 105 -2.60 5.42 1.74
N THR A 106 -3.09 5.58 0.51
CA THR A 106 -3.65 4.48 -0.28
C THR A 106 -2.52 3.96 -1.16
N VAL A 107 -2.33 2.63 -1.18
CA VAL A 107 -1.29 2.02 -2.02
C VAL A 107 -1.91 1.59 -3.35
N THR A 108 -1.60 2.31 -4.41
CA THR A 108 -1.98 1.99 -5.78
C THR A 108 -0.95 1.10 -6.46
N ILE A 109 -1.37 -0.09 -6.87
CA ILE A 109 -0.56 -1.08 -7.59
C ILE A 109 -1.05 -1.16 -9.04
N PRO A 110 -0.25 -0.72 -10.02
CA PRO A 110 -0.63 -0.79 -11.42
C PRO A 110 -0.39 -2.19 -12.02
N GLY A 111 -0.99 -2.44 -13.18
CA GLY A 111 -0.64 -3.58 -14.04
C GLY A 111 0.85 -3.62 -14.42
N GLY A 112 1.35 -4.81 -14.75
CA GLY A 112 2.75 -5.01 -15.19
C GLY A 112 3.81 -5.03 -14.08
N LYS A 113 3.39 -5.01 -12.81
CA LYS A 113 4.26 -5.23 -11.63
C LYS A 113 4.34 -6.73 -11.26
N ASP A 114 4.52 -7.57 -12.26
CA ASP A 114 4.43 -9.03 -12.08
C ASP A 114 5.44 -9.53 -11.04
N ASN A 115 5.02 -10.52 -10.25
CA ASN A 115 5.79 -11.15 -9.17
C ASN A 115 6.29 -10.16 -8.08
N LEU A 116 5.67 -8.98 -7.99
CA LEU A 116 5.98 -8.04 -6.91
C LEU A 116 5.63 -8.68 -5.56
N THR A 117 6.52 -8.54 -4.59
CA THR A 117 6.24 -8.84 -3.18
C THR A 117 6.15 -7.53 -2.41
N LEU A 118 5.02 -7.26 -1.77
CA LEU A 118 4.87 -6.19 -0.79
C LEU A 118 4.90 -6.82 0.60
N LEU A 119 5.95 -6.53 1.38
CA LEU A 119 6.27 -7.23 2.63
C LEU A 119 6.35 -6.25 3.79
N GLY A 120 5.41 -6.35 4.73
CA GLY A 120 5.48 -5.66 6.01
C GLY A 120 6.42 -6.37 6.98
N GLU A 121 7.02 -5.59 7.89
CA GLU A 121 7.83 -6.13 8.99
C GLU A 121 7.00 -7.03 9.92
N GLY A 122 5.73 -6.69 10.14
CA GLY A 122 4.82 -7.51 10.93
C GLY A 122 3.39 -6.98 10.91
N ARG A 123 2.40 -7.87 10.80
CA ARG A 123 0.99 -7.46 10.66
C ARG A 123 0.48 -6.58 11.79
N ALA A 124 0.96 -6.79 13.02
CA ALA A 124 0.57 -6.02 14.19
C ALA A 124 1.24 -4.63 14.29
N THR A 125 2.28 -4.37 13.48
CA THR A 125 3.14 -3.20 13.59
C THR A 125 3.27 -2.40 12.31
N THR A 126 2.87 -2.94 11.16
CA THR A 126 2.94 -2.28 9.85
C THR A 126 1.54 -2.05 9.32
N VAL A 127 1.13 -0.77 9.22
CA VAL A 127 -0.26 -0.38 8.90
C VAL A 127 -0.34 0.41 7.60
N ILE A 128 -1.17 -0.04 6.66
CA ILE A 128 -1.63 0.75 5.51
C ILE A 128 -2.98 1.36 5.90
N ALA A 129 -3.05 2.68 6.00
CA ALA A 129 -4.20 3.35 6.64
C ALA A 129 -5.37 3.66 5.70
N ASN A 130 -5.16 3.73 4.38
CA ASN A 130 -6.19 4.08 3.41
C ASN A 130 -6.35 3.04 2.29
N GLY A 131 -6.16 1.76 2.62
CA GLY A 131 -6.42 0.63 1.73
C GLY A 131 -5.43 0.45 0.58
N ILE A 132 -5.73 -0.55 -0.25
CA ILE A 132 -4.95 -0.96 -1.42
C ILE A 132 -5.84 -0.87 -2.66
N LYS A 133 -5.36 -0.19 -3.70
CA LYS A 133 -6.08 -0.01 -4.95
C LYS A 133 -5.30 -0.64 -6.11
N PHE A 134 -5.94 -1.49 -6.89
CA PHE A 134 -5.40 -2.00 -8.14
C PHE A 134 -5.91 -1.14 -9.30
N GLU A 135 -4.99 -0.55 -10.05
CA GLU A 135 -5.27 0.22 -11.27
C GLU A 135 -4.70 -0.51 -12.50
N LEU A 136 -5.48 -1.45 -13.03
CA LEU A 136 -5.02 -2.46 -13.99
C LEU A 136 -5.30 -2.04 -15.43
N ALA A 137 -4.44 -1.18 -15.99
CA ALA A 137 -4.39 -0.92 -17.43
C ALA A 137 -3.92 -2.14 -18.25
N SER A 138 -3.26 -3.09 -17.59
CA SER A 138 -2.88 -4.42 -18.08
C SER A 138 -3.00 -5.42 -16.94
N ASP A 139 -2.87 -6.71 -17.24
CA ASP A 139 -2.82 -7.76 -16.22
C ASP A 139 -1.70 -7.51 -15.20
N LEU A 140 -1.91 -8.05 -14.00
CA LEU A 140 -0.92 -8.16 -12.93
C LEU A 140 -0.93 -9.62 -12.45
N THR A 141 0.22 -10.29 -12.48
CA THR A 141 0.32 -11.69 -12.04
C THR A 141 1.37 -11.93 -10.96
N GLY A 142 1.18 -12.95 -10.11
CA GLY A 142 2.20 -13.41 -9.17
C GLY A 142 2.42 -12.51 -7.96
N LEU A 143 1.49 -11.61 -7.65
CA LEU A 143 1.62 -10.66 -6.54
C LEU A 143 1.48 -11.38 -5.19
N THR A 144 2.40 -11.07 -4.27
CA THR A 144 2.27 -11.43 -2.85
C THR A 144 2.18 -10.16 -1.99
N ILE A 145 1.17 -10.09 -1.12
CA ILE A 145 1.04 -9.06 -0.08
C ILE A 145 1.00 -9.73 1.28
N SER A 146 1.93 -9.39 2.17
CA SER A 146 2.02 -10.04 3.47
C SER A 146 2.47 -9.16 4.62
N ASN A 147 2.05 -9.56 5.83
CA ASN A 147 2.42 -8.95 7.11
C ASN A 147 1.96 -7.50 7.31
N PHE A 148 0.76 -7.15 6.85
CA PHE A 148 0.16 -5.83 7.09
C PHE A 148 -1.08 -5.89 7.95
N THR A 149 -1.34 -4.83 8.71
CA THR A 149 -2.71 -4.38 8.94
C THR A 149 -3.10 -3.45 7.79
N VAL A 150 -4.21 -3.73 7.12
CA VAL A 150 -4.78 -2.87 6.08
C VAL A 150 -6.15 -2.42 6.57
N ARG A 151 -6.35 -1.11 6.59
CA ARG A 151 -7.61 -0.48 7.02
C ARG A 151 -7.92 0.73 6.14
N GLY A 152 -9.05 1.35 6.43
CA GLY A 152 -9.54 2.50 5.69
C GLY A 152 -10.02 2.14 4.29
N ASN A 153 -10.29 3.18 3.51
CA ASN A 153 -11.01 3.07 2.26
C ASN A 153 -10.08 3.32 1.06
N ALA A 154 -9.91 2.31 0.20
CA ALA A 154 -9.13 2.40 -1.03
C ALA A 154 -9.86 3.15 -2.16
N ASP A 155 -11.20 3.14 -2.15
CA ASP A 155 -11.99 3.63 -3.28
C ASP A 155 -13.38 4.17 -2.89
N PRO A 156 -14.13 4.82 -3.82
CA PRO A 156 -15.46 5.33 -3.52
C PRO A 156 -16.51 4.27 -3.17
N LEU A 157 -16.26 2.98 -3.43
CA LEU A 157 -17.18 1.88 -3.15
C LEU A 157 -17.10 1.38 -1.71
N SER A 158 -16.28 2.03 -0.87
CA SER A 158 -16.11 1.67 0.54
C SER A 158 -15.48 0.28 0.69
N SER A 159 -14.35 0.07 0.02
CA SER A 159 -13.59 -1.18 0.09
C SER A 159 -12.15 -0.98 0.55
N THR A 160 -11.62 -1.88 1.36
CA THR A 160 -10.22 -1.82 1.83
C THR A 160 -9.23 -2.31 0.77
N VAL A 161 -9.66 -3.23 -0.10
CA VAL A 161 -8.91 -3.69 -1.27
C VAL A 161 -9.83 -3.63 -2.49
N SER A 162 -9.48 -2.81 -3.48
CA SER A 162 -10.32 -2.57 -4.66
C SER A 162 -9.60 -2.87 -5.97
N CYS A 163 -10.29 -3.48 -6.93
CA CYS A 163 -9.87 -3.59 -8.32
C CYS A 163 -11.09 -3.40 -9.23
N THR A 164 -11.15 -2.29 -9.95
CA THR A 164 -12.33 -1.91 -10.78
C THR A 164 -12.02 -1.73 -12.26
N ASP A 165 -10.76 -1.90 -12.66
CA ASP A 165 -10.30 -1.74 -14.04
C ASP A 165 -10.38 -3.03 -14.87
N ALA A 166 -10.11 -2.90 -16.18
CA ALA A 166 -10.31 -3.97 -17.16
C ALA A 166 -9.25 -5.09 -17.14
N GLY A 167 -8.04 -4.84 -16.63
CA GLY A 167 -6.99 -5.87 -16.52
C GLY A 167 -7.31 -6.91 -15.45
N TYR A 168 -6.73 -8.11 -15.57
CA TYR A 168 -6.93 -9.19 -14.61
C TYR A 168 -5.89 -9.17 -13.49
N LEU A 169 -6.35 -9.30 -12.25
CA LEU A 169 -5.53 -9.69 -11.12
C LEU A 169 -5.39 -11.22 -11.11
N ARG A 170 -4.17 -11.74 -11.22
CA ARG A 170 -3.92 -13.16 -11.48
C ARG A 170 -2.91 -13.75 -10.52
N ASP A 171 -3.15 -14.99 -10.12
CA ASP A 171 -2.18 -15.78 -9.35
C ASP A 171 -1.64 -14.98 -8.15
N VAL A 172 -2.56 -14.47 -7.33
CA VAL A 172 -2.27 -13.55 -6.23
C VAL A 172 -2.46 -14.19 -4.88
N GLU A 173 -1.62 -13.78 -3.93
CA GLU A 173 -1.65 -14.23 -2.56
C GLU A 173 -1.65 -13.05 -1.59
N PHE A 174 -2.66 -13.02 -0.73
CA PHE A 174 -2.63 -12.24 0.50
C PHE A 174 -2.40 -13.21 1.65
N THR A 175 -1.30 -13.03 2.39
CA THR A 175 -0.95 -13.93 3.48
C THR A 175 -0.54 -13.21 4.77
N ASN A 176 -1.00 -13.73 5.91
CA ASN A 176 -0.68 -13.19 7.23
C ASN A 176 -0.99 -11.68 7.39
N ASN A 177 -2.10 -11.21 6.81
CA ASN A 177 -2.57 -9.83 6.97
C ASN A 177 -3.75 -9.74 7.94
N LEU A 178 -3.94 -8.58 8.54
CA LEU A 178 -5.19 -8.16 9.19
C LEU A 178 -5.89 -7.16 8.28
N PHE A 179 -7.09 -7.46 7.83
CA PHE A 179 -7.97 -6.53 7.14
C PHE A 179 -9.05 -6.06 8.11
N ASP A 180 -8.98 -4.80 8.49
CA ASP A 180 -9.85 -4.19 9.51
C ASP A 180 -10.73 -3.10 8.90
N GLY A 181 -12.02 -3.40 8.76
CA GLY A 181 -13.04 -2.46 8.27
C GLY A 181 -13.47 -1.43 9.31
N GLN A 182 -12.99 -1.55 10.56
CA GLN A 182 -13.21 -0.61 11.66
C GLN A 182 -14.68 -0.27 11.92
N ASP A 183 -15.61 -1.18 11.59
CA ASP A 183 -17.06 -0.98 11.61
C ASP A 183 -17.56 0.21 10.79
N THR A 184 -16.75 0.69 9.84
CA THR A 184 -17.04 1.87 9.01
C THR A 184 -16.93 1.62 7.51
N ILE A 185 -16.17 0.59 7.11
CA ILE A 185 -15.97 0.23 5.71
C ILE A 185 -17.01 -0.81 5.28
N GLY A 186 -17.49 -0.71 4.04
CA GLY A 186 -18.49 -1.61 3.47
C GLY A 186 -17.96 -3.03 3.26
N MET A 187 -16.88 -3.16 2.49
CA MET A 187 -16.36 -4.43 1.98
C MET A 187 -14.86 -4.58 2.24
N CYS A 188 -14.36 -5.80 2.44
CA CYS A 188 -12.91 -6.03 2.52
C CYS A 188 -12.31 -6.01 1.12
N PHE A 189 -12.78 -6.92 0.26
CA PHE A 189 -12.33 -7.06 -1.11
C PHE A 189 -13.47 -6.75 -2.07
N TYR A 190 -13.23 -5.82 -3.00
CA TYR A 190 -14.06 -5.59 -4.17
C TYR A 190 -13.22 -5.74 -5.42
N ILE A 191 -13.13 -6.96 -5.94
CA ILE A 191 -12.31 -7.30 -7.10
C ILE A 191 -13.23 -7.68 -8.27
N GLY A 192 -13.36 -6.79 -9.25
CA GLY A 192 -14.21 -7.04 -10.44
C GLY A 192 -13.56 -7.92 -11.50
N SER A 193 -12.25 -8.14 -11.41
CA SER A 193 -11.42 -8.71 -12.47
C SER A 193 -10.35 -9.64 -11.90
N VAL A 194 -10.71 -10.89 -11.61
CA VAL A 194 -9.75 -11.90 -11.11
C VAL A 194 -9.70 -13.12 -12.03
N ALA A 195 -8.52 -13.72 -12.16
CA ALA A 195 -8.34 -14.99 -12.86
C ALA A 195 -7.19 -15.82 -12.27
N GLY A 196 -7.04 -17.08 -12.69
CA GLY A 196 -6.01 -17.97 -12.16
C GLY A 196 -6.28 -18.32 -10.70
N THR A 197 -5.26 -18.18 -9.84
CA THR A 197 -5.38 -18.46 -8.40
C THR A 197 -5.57 -17.17 -7.58
N PHE A 198 -6.55 -17.16 -6.68
CA PHE A 198 -6.70 -16.13 -5.65
C PHE A 198 -6.59 -16.79 -4.27
N SER A 199 -5.57 -16.42 -3.50
CA SER A 199 -5.28 -17.02 -2.20
C SER A 199 -5.41 -16.01 -1.07
N LEU A 200 -6.25 -16.35 -0.09
CA LEU A 200 -6.26 -15.76 1.25
C LEU A 200 -5.80 -16.84 2.22
N ILE A 201 -4.60 -16.66 2.78
CA ILE A 201 -3.97 -17.63 3.69
C ILE A 201 -3.59 -16.94 5.01
N ASP A 202 -3.93 -17.53 6.15
CA ASP A 202 -3.52 -17.03 7.48
C ASP A 202 -3.92 -15.56 7.77
N ASN A 203 -4.95 -15.04 7.10
CA ASN A 203 -5.40 -13.65 7.31
C ASN A 203 -6.48 -13.55 8.39
N GLU A 204 -6.61 -12.36 8.96
CA GLU A 204 -7.74 -11.96 9.80
C GLU A 204 -8.59 -10.92 9.04
N ILE A 205 -9.91 -11.08 9.02
CA ILE A 205 -10.84 -10.19 8.31
C ILE A 205 -12.00 -9.84 9.23
N THR A 206 -12.11 -8.56 9.60
CA THR A 206 -13.06 -8.11 10.63
C THR A 206 -13.60 -6.70 10.40
N GLY A 207 -14.77 -6.39 10.97
CA GLY A 207 -15.31 -5.04 11.04
C GLY A 207 -15.94 -4.49 9.76
N TYR A 208 -16.38 -5.34 8.83
CA TYR A 208 -17.02 -4.89 7.58
C TYR A 208 -18.54 -4.79 7.69
N THR A 209 -19.14 -3.76 7.08
CA THR A 209 -20.51 -3.35 7.37
C THR A 209 -21.54 -3.68 6.30
N ASP A 210 -21.13 -4.00 5.08
CA ASP A 210 -22.03 -4.26 3.95
C ASP A 210 -22.06 -5.74 3.55
N TRP A 211 -22.92 -6.12 2.61
CA TRP A 211 -23.28 -7.50 2.28
C TRP A 211 -22.15 -8.39 1.71
N GLY A 212 -21.07 -7.82 1.20
CA GLY A 212 -19.98 -8.55 0.56
C GLY A 212 -18.63 -8.32 1.24
N THR A 213 -18.31 -9.13 2.26
CA THR A 213 -17.00 -9.07 2.93
C THR A 213 -15.88 -9.34 1.91
N VAL A 214 -16.03 -10.38 1.10
CA VAL A 214 -15.14 -10.65 -0.05
C VAL A 214 -16.01 -10.76 -1.29
N TYR A 215 -15.78 -9.90 -2.28
CA TYR A 215 -16.39 -9.97 -3.61
C TYR A 215 -15.30 -10.20 -4.64
N LEU A 216 -15.37 -11.35 -5.30
CA LEU A 216 -14.52 -11.72 -6.43
C LEU A 216 -15.43 -11.93 -7.64
N GLY A 217 -15.26 -11.10 -8.66
CA GLY A 217 -15.93 -11.21 -9.95
C GLY A 217 -14.95 -11.54 -11.07
N GLU A 218 -15.40 -12.35 -12.02
CA GLU A 218 -14.78 -12.45 -13.33
C GLU A 218 -15.26 -11.28 -14.20
N VAL A 219 -14.36 -10.65 -14.98
CA VAL A 219 -14.81 -9.60 -15.90
C VAL A 219 -15.70 -10.20 -16.97
N THR A 220 -16.94 -9.71 -17.03
CA THR A 220 -17.72 -9.62 -18.26
C THR A 220 -17.08 -8.58 -19.21
N LEU A 221 -15.86 -8.84 -19.72
CA LEU A 221 -15.33 -8.09 -20.86
C LEU A 221 -16.05 -8.59 -22.10
N ASN A 222 -17.23 -8.01 -22.35
CA ASN A 222 -18.10 -8.28 -23.49
C ASN A 222 -18.62 -9.72 -23.52
N ALA A 223 -19.95 -9.87 -23.51
CA ALA A 223 -20.62 -11.11 -23.85
C ALA A 223 -20.16 -11.62 -25.23
N GLY A 224 -19.11 -12.47 -25.28
CA GLY A 224 -18.62 -12.99 -26.56
C GLY A 224 -17.20 -13.60 -26.59
N SER A 225 -16.30 -13.26 -25.67
CA SER A 225 -14.95 -13.87 -25.62
C SER A 225 -14.65 -14.40 -24.23
N ALA A 226 -14.33 -15.70 -24.13
CA ALA A 226 -13.86 -16.32 -22.89
C ALA A 226 -12.52 -15.69 -22.50
N GLY A 227 -12.55 -14.68 -21.62
CA GLY A 227 -11.36 -14.19 -20.94
C GLY A 227 -10.78 -15.28 -20.02
N PRO A 228 -9.59 -15.04 -19.43
CA PRO A 228 -9.06 -15.95 -18.42
C PRO A 228 -10.05 -16.05 -17.25
N SER A 229 -10.29 -17.27 -16.78
CA SER A 229 -11.21 -17.57 -15.68
C SER A 229 -10.46 -17.73 -14.35
N LEU A 230 -11.17 -17.50 -13.26
CA LEU A 230 -10.77 -17.87 -11.93
C LEU A 230 -10.77 -19.40 -11.84
N SER A 231 -9.60 -19.99 -11.67
CA SER A 231 -9.45 -21.44 -11.63
C SER A 231 -9.43 -21.99 -10.21
N THR A 232 -8.90 -21.21 -9.26
CA THR A 232 -8.74 -21.61 -7.87
C THR A 232 -8.98 -20.42 -6.94
N VAL A 233 -9.77 -20.65 -5.90
CA VAL A 233 -9.90 -19.72 -4.77
C VAL A 233 -9.55 -20.48 -3.50
N LEU A 234 -8.44 -20.09 -2.87
CA LEU A 234 -7.94 -20.72 -1.65
C LEU A 234 -8.27 -19.83 -0.45
N PHE A 235 -9.07 -20.36 0.47
CA PHE A 235 -9.30 -19.78 1.80
C PHE A 235 -8.75 -20.76 2.83
N GLU A 236 -7.54 -20.52 3.31
CA GLU A 236 -6.86 -21.41 4.25
C GLU A 236 -6.48 -20.67 5.53
N SER A 237 -6.78 -21.27 6.69
CA SER A 237 -6.35 -20.78 8.01
C SER A 237 -6.70 -19.31 8.33
N ASN A 238 -7.70 -18.74 7.65
CA ASN A 238 -8.16 -17.38 7.94
C ASN A 238 -9.08 -17.32 9.17
N TYR A 239 -9.03 -16.21 9.89
CA TYR A 239 -9.99 -15.86 10.94
C TYR A 239 -10.93 -14.75 10.44
N ILE A 240 -12.18 -15.11 10.13
CA ILE A 240 -13.19 -14.18 9.59
C ILE A 240 -14.30 -14.03 10.63
N HIS A 241 -14.47 -12.84 11.19
CA HIS A 241 -15.41 -12.59 12.29
C HIS A 241 -15.91 -11.14 12.30
N ASP A 242 -17.00 -10.88 13.00
CA ASP A 242 -17.56 -9.53 13.21
C ASP A 242 -17.80 -8.73 11.90
N ASN A 243 -18.16 -9.45 10.84
CA ASN A 243 -18.57 -8.88 9.56
C ASN A 243 -20.09 -8.99 9.40
N LYS A 244 -20.72 -7.94 8.87
CA LYS A 244 -22.18 -7.91 8.61
C LYS A 244 -22.54 -8.52 7.25
N GLY A 245 -21.55 -8.77 6.39
CA GLY A 245 -21.70 -9.34 5.05
C GLY A 245 -21.27 -10.78 4.89
N SER A 246 -21.78 -11.40 3.83
CA SER A 246 -21.33 -12.68 3.29
C SER A 246 -20.07 -12.54 2.43
N SER A 247 -19.31 -13.62 2.26
CA SER A 247 -18.31 -13.72 1.18
C SER A 247 -18.98 -14.29 -0.07
N VAL A 248 -18.83 -13.63 -1.21
CA VAL A 248 -19.45 -14.01 -2.49
C VAL A 248 -18.36 -14.15 -3.56
N VAL A 249 -18.31 -15.31 -4.17
CA VAL A 249 -17.37 -15.65 -5.25
C VAL A 249 -18.20 -16.02 -6.47
N TYR A 250 -17.98 -15.34 -7.60
CA TYR A 250 -18.64 -15.59 -8.88
C TYR A 250 -17.67 -16.16 -9.91
#